data_AF-A0A4R0IC37-F1
#
_entry.id   AF-A0A4R0IC37-F1
#
_cell.length_a   1.000
_cell.length_b   1.000
_cell.length_c   1.000
_cell.angle_alpha   90.00
_cell.angle_beta   90.00
_cell.angle_gamma   90.00
#
_symmetry.space_group_name_H-M   'P 1'
#
loop_
_entity.id
_entity.type
_entity.pdbx_description
1 polymer ?
#
loop_
_entity_poly.entity_id
_entity_poly.type
_entity_poly.pdbx_seq_one_letter_code
_entity_poly.pdbx_strand_id
1 'polypeptide(L)'
;MNDVQRAWLGVVSGDHAQRAVEGGFIQLNHGKRYGVARLREGDGFAIYSPTERYRSKEPLRAFTALGVVADAAPYQAEPMSMGERGMIQPWRRRIEFLPVHRAALRDLDLKLTRAPNWGYQLRRGLVPLEPDDFEILREAMSIS
;
A
#
# COMPACT_ATOMS: atom_id res chain seq x y z
N MET A 1 -12.91 -9.29 -14.66
CA MET A 1 -12.47 -8.80 -13.33
C MET A 1 -13.46 -7.72 -12.94
N ASN A 2 -13.95 -7.71 -11.70
CA ASN A 2 -14.87 -6.68 -11.26
C ASN A 2 -14.15 -5.33 -11.22
N ASP A 3 -14.82 -4.28 -11.70
CA ASP A 3 -14.31 -2.91 -11.57
C ASP A 3 -14.19 -2.54 -10.09
N VAL A 4 -12.99 -2.14 -9.67
CA VAL A 4 -12.73 -1.67 -8.32
C VAL A 4 -13.54 -0.41 -8.06
N GLN A 5 -14.45 -0.44 -7.08
CA GLN A 5 -15.29 0.72 -6.75
C GLN A 5 -14.66 1.65 -5.71
N ARG A 6 -13.67 1.14 -4.96
CA ARG A 6 -12.94 1.86 -3.91
C ARG A 6 -11.50 1.40 -3.90
N ALA A 7 -10.56 2.35 -3.89
CA ALA A 7 -9.14 2.04 -3.83
C ALA A 7 -8.43 2.79 -2.70
N TRP A 8 -7.28 2.25 -2.31
CA TRP A 8 -6.44 2.80 -1.25
C TRP A 8 -4.97 2.76 -1.64
N LEU A 9 -4.21 3.73 -1.13
CA LEU A 9 -2.77 3.81 -1.27
C LEU A 9 -2.09 3.66 0.09
N GLY A 10 -1.35 2.57 0.26
CA GLY A 10 -0.39 2.40 1.35
C GLY A 10 0.94 3.08 1.04
N VAL A 11 1.50 3.79 2.02
CA VAL A 11 2.80 4.46 1.88
C VAL A 11 3.82 3.79 2.80
N VAL A 12 4.68 2.94 2.21
CA VAL A 12 5.71 2.18 2.93
C VAL A 12 6.99 2.08 2.08
N SER A 13 8.14 1.83 2.69
CA SER A 13 9.39 1.61 1.94
C SER A 13 9.32 0.37 1.05
N GLY A 14 10.15 0.31 0.01
CA GLY A 14 10.19 -0.79 -0.96
C GLY A 14 10.45 -2.16 -0.30
N ASP A 15 11.37 -2.23 0.66
CA ASP A 15 11.62 -3.44 1.45
C ASP A 15 10.41 -3.92 2.27
N HIS A 16 9.61 -3.00 2.81
CA HIS A 16 8.36 -3.33 3.49
C HIS A 16 7.26 -3.74 2.50
N ALA A 17 7.21 -3.12 1.31
CA ALA A 17 6.32 -3.53 0.25
C ALA A 17 6.61 -4.97 -0.20
N GLN A 18 7.89 -5.33 -0.37
CA GLN A 18 8.28 -6.69 -0.71
C GLN A 18 7.82 -7.70 0.35
N ARG A 19 8.07 -7.43 1.64
CA ARG A 19 7.58 -8.29 2.74
C ARG A 19 6.06 -8.42 2.77
N ALA A 20 5.34 -7.35 2.43
CA ALA A 20 3.88 -7.36 2.33
C ALA A 20 3.43 -8.31 1.21
N VAL A 21 4.06 -8.24 0.04
CA VAL A 21 3.79 -9.13 -1.10
C VAL A 21 4.09 -10.58 -0.77
N GLU A 22 5.30 -10.87 -0.24
CA GLU A 22 5.71 -12.22 0.16
C GLU A 22 4.79 -12.83 1.22
N GLY A 23 4.27 -12.00 2.13
CA GLY A 23 3.36 -12.43 3.19
C GLY A 23 1.88 -12.43 2.82
N GLY A 24 1.49 -11.85 1.68
CA GLY A 24 0.08 -11.68 1.31
C GLY A 24 -0.72 -10.80 2.28
N PHE A 25 -0.06 -9.84 2.94
CA PHE A 25 -0.72 -8.97 3.93
C PHE A 25 -0.17 -7.54 3.94
N ILE A 26 -0.99 -6.62 4.43
CA ILE A 26 -0.53 -5.28 4.80
C ILE A 26 -0.60 -5.05 6.30
N GLN A 27 0.38 -4.30 6.81
CA GLN A 27 0.48 -3.85 8.18
C GLN A 27 0.87 -2.37 8.18
N LEU A 28 -0.09 -1.49 8.43
CA LEU A 28 0.10 -0.04 8.33
C LEU A 28 0.18 0.60 9.72
N ASN A 29 0.72 1.82 9.78
CA ASN A 29 0.69 2.66 10.98
C ASN A 29 1.16 1.94 12.25
N HIS A 30 2.32 1.26 12.19
CA HIS A 30 2.88 0.47 13.29
C HIS A 30 1.96 -0.66 13.81
N GLY A 31 1.13 -1.23 12.94
CA GLY A 31 0.23 -2.34 13.29
C GLY A 31 -1.03 -1.91 14.04
N LYS A 32 -1.38 -0.63 14.04
CA LYS A 32 -2.60 -0.12 14.67
C LYS A 32 -3.84 -0.45 13.83
N ARG A 33 -4.94 -0.79 14.50
CA ARG A 33 -6.21 -1.23 13.87
C ARG A 33 -6.86 -0.16 12.98
N TYR A 34 -6.79 1.11 13.37
CA TYR A 34 -7.62 2.17 12.76
C TYR A 34 -7.42 2.34 11.25
N GLY A 35 -6.22 2.08 10.73
CA GLY A 35 -5.95 2.18 9.30
C GLY A 35 -6.62 1.04 8.53
N VAL A 36 -6.28 -0.19 8.92
CA VAL A 36 -6.75 -1.42 8.27
C VAL A 36 -8.25 -1.68 8.43
N ALA A 37 -8.88 -1.13 9.48
CA ALA A 37 -10.32 -1.24 9.71
C ALA A 37 -11.18 -0.43 8.71
N ARG A 38 -10.58 0.49 7.93
CA ARG A 38 -11.28 1.29 6.91
C ARG A 38 -11.44 0.56 5.58
N LEU A 39 -10.63 -0.49 5.37
CA LEU A 39 -10.64 -1.28 4.15
C LEU A 39 -11.84 -2.24 4.18
N ARG A 40 -12.37 -2.59 3.01
CA ARG A 40 -13.39 -3.63 2.83
C ARG A 40 -12.85 -4.67 1.85
N GLU A 41 -13.36 -5.88 1.96
CA GLU A 41 -13.13 -6.91 0.96
C GLU A 41 -13.51 -6.39 -0.43
N GLY A 42 -12.67 -6.65 -1.43
CA GLY A 42 -12.83 -6.12 -2.78
C GLY A 42 -12.31 -4.69 -3.00
N ASP A 43 -11.89 -3.96 -1.95
CA ASP A 43 -11.21 -2.67 -2.16
C ASP A 43 -9.87 -2.92 -2.90
N GLY A 44 -9.57 -2.08 -3.90
CA GLY A 44 -8.26 -2.05 -4.53
C GLY A 44 -7.20 -1.50 -3.57
N PHE A 45 -5.99 -2.02 -3.64
CA PHE A 45 -4.90 -1.60 -2.78
C PHE A 45 -3.60 -1.49 -3.57
N ALA A 46 -3.04 -0.29 -3.63
CA ALA A 46 -1.72 -0.02 -4.20
C ALA A 46 -0.72 0.36 -3.10
N ILE A 47 0.56 0.11 -3.34
CA ILE A 47 1.66 0.58 -2.49
C ILE A 47 2.51 1.57 -3.26
N TYR A 48 2.67 2.77 -2.71
CA TYR A 48 3.68 3.74 -3.12
C TYR A 48 4.84 3.73 -2.13
N SER A 49 6.06 3.65 -2.67
CA SER A 49 7.29 3.63 -1.91
C SER A 49 8.14 4.87 -2.14
N PRO A 50 8.16 5.82 -1.18
CA PRO A 50 9.00 7.01 -1.27
C PRO A 50 10.50 6.67 -1.26
N THR A 51 10.89 5.62 -0.53
CA THR A 51 12.28 5.17 -0.35
C THR A 51 12.40 3.67 -0.60
N GLU A 52 13.59 3.22 -1.00
CA GLU A 52 13.86 1.79 -1.21
C GLU A 52 13.85 1.04 0.12
N ARG A 53 14.58 1.57 1.12
CA ARG A 53 14.73 0.96 2.45
C ARG A 53 14.08 1.79 3.54
N TYR A 54 13.63 1.12 4.60
CA TYR A 54 13.12 1.81 5.78
C TYR A 54 14.20 2.71 6.41
N ARG A 55 13.83 3.96 6.75
CA ARG A 55 14.72 5.02 7.27
C ARG A 55 15.87 5.46 6.35
N SER A 56 15.95 4.94 5.12
CA SER A 56 16.91 5.42 4.14
C SER A 56 16.51 6.79 3.60
N LYS A 57 17.50 7.55 3.10
CA LYS A 57 17.30 8.77 2.32
C LYS A 57 17.29 8.51 0.81
N GLU A 58 17.57 7.28 0.39
CA GLU A 58 17.58 6.87 -1.02
C GLU A 58 16.15 6.88 -1.59
N PRO A 59 15.85 7.78 -2.54
CA PRO A 59 14.51 7.90 -3.08
C PRO A 59 14.21 6.75 -4.05
N LEU A 60 13.06 6.11 -3.88
CA LEU A 60 12.51 5.17 -4.87
C LEU A 60 11.42 5.85 -5.69
N ARG A 61 10.45 6.49 -5.00
CA ARG A 61 9.34 7.25 -5.60
C ARG A 61 8.59 6.47 -6.70
N ALA A 62 8.27 5.22 -6.40
CA ALA A 62 7.61 4.32 -7.32
C ALA A 62 6.42 3.62 -6.65
N PHE A 63 5.45 3.22 -7.46
CA PHE A 63 4.47 2.22 -7.07
C PHE A 63 5.11 0.84 -7.18
N THR A 64 4.97 0.04 -6.13
CA THR A 64 5.79 -1.16 -5.92
C THR A 64 4.97 -2.44 -5.76
N ALA A 65 3.68 -2.33 -5.47
CA ALA A 65 2.77 -3.45 -5.41
C ALA A 65 1.34 -2.97 -5.66
N LEU A 66 0.49 -3.85 -6.19
CA LEU A 66 -0.95 -3.63 -6.26
C LEU A 66 -1.73 -4.95 -6.14
N GLY A 67 -2.95 -4.88 -5.67
CA GLY A 67 -3.79 -6.04 -5.41
C GLY A 67 -5.17 -5.67 -4.90
N VAL A 68 -5.88 -6.67 -4.39
CA VAL A 68 -7.24 -6.53 -3.86
C VAL A 68 -7.31 -7.03 -2.43
N VAL A 69 -8.04 -6.33 -1.56
CA VAL A 69 -8.28 -6.77 -0.19
C VAL A 69 -9.14 -8.03 -0.18
N ALA A 70 -8.64 -9.10 0.43
CA ALA A 70 -9.19 -10.45 0.30
C ALA A 70 -9.97 -10.95 1.53
N ASP A 71 -9.94 -10.20 2.63
CA ASP A 71 -10.63 -10.57 3.88
C ASP A 71 -11.73 -9.58 4.25
N ALA A 72 -12.81 -10.11 4.84
CA ALA A 72 -13.96 -9.32 5.29
C ALA A 72 -13.63 -8.36 6.45
N ALA A 73 -12.66 -8.71 7.31
CA ALA A 73 -12.30 -7.94 8.49
C ALA A 73 -10.80 -8.02 8.82
N PRO A 74 -10.23 -7.00 9.49
CA PRO A 74 -8.86 -7.06 9.97
C PRO A 74 -8.68 -8.14 11.03
N TYR A 75 -7.54 -8.83 10.98
CA TYR A 75 -7.13 -9.85 11.94
C TYR A 75 -5.87 -9.45 12.70
N GLN A 76 -5.64 -10.06 13.86
CA GLN A 76 -4.39 -9.90 14.60
C GLN A 76 -3.40 -10.99 14.19
N ALA A 77 -2.16 -10.61 13.90
CA ALA A 77 -1.08 -11.56 13.67
C ALA A 77 -0.44 -12.01 14.99
N GLU A 78 0.49 -12.96 14.89
CA GLU A 78 1.37 -13.31 16.01
C GLU A 78 2.11 -12.09 16.54
N PRO A 79 2.39 -12.04 17.85
CA PRO A 79 3.19 -10.99 18.45
C PRO A 79 4.53 -10.81 17.73
N MET A 80 4.95 -9.57 17.54
CA MET A 80 6.25 -9.24 16.95
C MET A 80 6.97 -8.13 17.72
N SER A 81 8.30 -8.22 17.73
CA SER A 81 9.15 -7.19 18.35
C SER A 81 9.25 -5.96 17.44
N MET A 82 9.10 -4.78 18.03
CA MET A 82 9.38 -3.48 17.42
C MET A 82 10.71 -2.89 17.94
N GLY A 83 11.62 -3.76 18.38
CA GLY A 83 12.89 -3.37 19.01
C GLY A 83 12.66 -2.70 20.36
N GLU A 84 13.31 -1.57 20.59
CA GLU A 84 13.18 -0.75 21.82
C GLU A 84 11.74 -0.29 22.12
N ARG A 85 10.85 -0.33 21.12
CA ARG A 85 9.43 0.01 21.29
C ARG A 85 8.58 -1.12 21.90
N GLY A 86 9.19 -2.27 22.19
CA GLY A 86 8.55 -3.41 22.83
C GLY A 86 7.84 -4.35 21.86
N MET A 87 7.01 -5.24 22.43
CA MET A 87 6.22 -6.22 21.69
C MET A 87 4.88 -5.64 21.27
N ILE A 88 4.43 -5.93 20.06
CA ILE A 88 3.07 -5.61 19.60
C ILE A 88 2.40 -6.85 19.05
N GLN A 89 1.07 -6.90 19.12
CA GLN A 89 0.27 -7.83 18.33
C GLN A 89 -0.42 -7.05 17.20
N PRO A 90 0.14 -7.05 15.99
CA PRO A 90 -0.26 -6.09 14.97
C PRO A 90 -1.56 -6.51 14.29
N TRP A 91 -2.33 -5.51 13.87
CA TRP A 91 -3.49 -5.70 12.99
C TRP A 91 -3.08 -5.71 11.52
N ARG A 92 -3.61 -6.66 10.77
CA ARG A 92 -3.32 -6.89 9.35
C ARG A 92 -4.58 -7.04 8.52
N ARG A 93 -4.41 -6.92 7.20
CA ARG A 93 -5.39 -7.31 6.18
C ARG A 93 -4.71 -8.19 5.16
N ARG A 94 -5.42 -9.21 4.68
CA ARG A 94 -5.00 -10.04 3.56
C ARG A 94 -5.20 -9.28 2.27
N ILE A 95 -4.17 -9.30 1.43
CA ILE A 95 -4.21 -8.74 0.08
C ILE A 95 -3.84 -9.86 -0.88
N GLU A 96 -4.67 -10.05 -1.89
CA GLU A 96 -4.30 -10.80 -3.09
C GLU A 96 -3.51 -9.86 -4.01
N PHE A 97 -2.18 -9.90 -3.87
CA PHE A 97 -1.28 -9.10 -4.71
C PHE A 97 -1.16 -9.69 -6.11
N LEU A 98 -1.15 -8.81 -7.11
CA LEU A 98 -0.90 -9.18 -8.49
C LEU A 98 0.61 -9.22 -8.77
N PRO A 99 1.07 -10.10 -9.68
CA PRO A 99 2.43 -10.03 -10.20
C PRO A 99 2.57 -8.78 -11.08
N VAL A 100 3.49 -7.90 -10.72
CA VAL A 100 3.63 -6.57 -11.32
C VAL A 100 5.08 -6.13 -11.45
N HIS A 101 5.37 -5.25 -12.40
CA HIS A 101 6.59 -4.46 -12.37
C HIS A 101 6.36 -3.13 -11.63
N ARG A 102 7.45 -2.53 -11.12
CA ARG A 102 7.38 -1.21 -10.49
C ARG A 102 7.07 -0.14 -11.55
N ALA A 103 6.33 0.91 -11.18
CA ALA A 103 6.10 2.07 -12.03
C ALA A 103 6.54 3.35 -11.30
N ALA A 104 7.39 4.17 -11.93
CA ALA A 104 7.84 5.41 -11.32
C ALA A 104 6.74 6.46 -11.37
N LEU A 105 6.56 7.21 -10.28
CA LEU A 105 5.49 8.21 -10.18
C LEU A 105 5.53 9.27 -11.30
N ARG A 106 6.74 9.64 -11.73
CA ARG A 106 6.97 10.66 -12.77
C ARG A 106 6.48 10.23 -14.16
N ASP A 107 6.26 8.94 -14.37
CA ASP A 107 5.88 8.37 -15.66
C ASP A 107 4.36 8.15 -15.76
N LEU A 108 3.59 8.64 -14.76
CA LEU A 108 2.15 8.41 -14.61
C LEU A 108 1.38 9.73 -14.50
N ASP A 109 0.25 9.83 -15.21
CA ASP A 109 -0.74 10.91 -15.01
C ASP A 109 -1.85 10.41 -14.09
N LEU A 110 -1.80 10.79 -12.81
CA LEU A 110 -2.75 10.38 -11.78
C LEU A 110 -3.48 11.60 -11.21
N LYS A 111 -4.77 11.46 -10.91
CA LYS A 111 -5.54 12.47 -10.16
C LYS A 111 -4.88 12.77 -8.81
N LEU A 112 -4.27 11.77 -8.17
CA LEU A 112 -3.50 11.86 -6.93
C LEU A 112 -2.50 13.03 -6.90
N THR A 113 -1.87 13.37 -8.03
CA THR A 113 -0.78 14.35 -8.11
C THR A 113 -1.20 15.72 -8.63
N ARG A 114 -2.47 15.91 -9.02
CA ARG A 114 -2.96 17.14 -9.68
C ARG A 114 -3.01 18.36 -8.76
N ALA A 115 -3.19 18.16 -7.45
CA ALA A 115 -3.27 19.26 -6.49
C ALA A 115 -1.87 19.75 -6.07
N PRO A 116 -1.68 21.06 -5.84
CA PRO A 116 -0.48 21.57 -5.18
C PRO A 116 -0.26 20.88 -3.84
N ASN A 117 1.02 20.64 -3.48
CA ASN A 117 1.40 19.99 -2.22
C ASN A 117 0.77 18.60 -1.99
N TRP A 118 0.32 17.91 -3.05
CA TRP A 118 -0.33 16.59 -2.95
C TRP A 118 0.46 15.61 -2.09
N GLY A 119 1.81 15.67 -2.10
CA GLY A 119 2.67 14.79 -1.32
C GLY A 119 2.51 14.89 0.21
N TYR A 120 1.89 15.97 0.74
CA TYR A 120 1.63 16.10 2.17
C TYR A 120 0.71 15.00 2.70
N GLN A 121 -0.25 14.54 1.88
CA GLN A 121 -1.19 13.48 2.27
C GLN A 121 -0.49 12.15 2.55
N LEU A 122 0.65 11.88 1.88
CA LEU A 122 1.40 10.63 2.01
C LEU A 122 1.94 10.40 3.43
N ARG A 123 2.09 11.48 4.22
CA ARG A 123 2.51 11.41 5.64
C ARG A 123 1.53 10.62 6.52
N ARG A 124 0.30 10.40 6.04
CA ARG A 124 -0.73 9.63 6.75
C ARG A 124 -0.50 8.11 6.70
N GLY A 125 0.40 7.61 5.85
CA GLY A 125 0.68 6.18 5.69
C GLY A 125 -0.40 5.38 4.96
N LEU A 126 -1.65 5.84 4.96
CA LEU A 126 -2.78 5.30 4.22
C LEU A 126 -3.68 6.43 3.74
N VAL A 127 -3.91 6.54 2.44
CA VAL A 127 -4.79 7.54 1.83
C VAL A 127 -5.78 6.89 0.86
N PRO A 128 -6.98 7.48 0.65
CA PRO A 128 -7.85 7.07 -0.44
C PRO A 128 -7.14 7.22 -1.78
N LEU A 129 -7.42 6.32 -2.71
CA LEU A 129 -7.00 6.41 -4.10
C LEU A 129 -8.27 6.39 -4.98
N GLU A 130 -8.30 7.25 -5.99
CA GLU A 130 -9.39 7.23 -6.96
C GLU A 130 -9.37 5.90 -7.72
N PRO A 131 -10.53 5.25 -7.96
CA PRO A 131 -10.60 4.03 -8.76
C PRO A 131 -9.91 4.14 -10.12
N ASP A 132 -10.11 5.26 -10.82
CA ASP A 132 -9.46 5.52 -12.11
C ASP A 132 -7.93 5.50 -12.01
N ASP A 133 -7.36 6.08 -10.94
CA ASP A 133 -5.91 6.06 -10.70
C ASP A 133 -5.43 4.63 -10.42
N PHE A 134 -6.23 3.81 -9.73
CA PHE A 134 -5.91 2.41 -9.50
C PHE A 134 -5.89 1.61 -10.81
N GLU A 135 -6.82 1.87 -11.72
CA GLU A 135 -6.84 1.22 -13.04
C GLU A 135 -5.66 1.63 -13.91
N ILE A 136 -5.27 2.92 -13.91
CA ILE A 136 -4.06 3.40 -14.58
C ILE A 136 -2.82 2.67 -14.03
N LEU A 137 -2.71 2.53 -12.70
CA LEU A 137 -1.62 1.77 -12.09
C LEU A 137 -1.66 0.30 -12.49
N ARG A 138 -2.84 -0.32 -12.51
CA ARG A 138 -3.00 -1.73 -12.87
C ARG A 138 -2.52 -2.00 -14.30
N GLU A 139 -2.85 -1.13 -15.24
CA GLU A 139 -2.37 -1.20 -16.62
C GLU A 139 -0.86 -0.97 -16.69
N ALA A 140 -0.38 0.14 -16.13
CA ALA A 140 1.00 0.58 -16.22
C ALA A 140 1.99 -0.30 -15.45
N MET A 141 1.53 -1.21 -14.59
CA MET A 141 2.36 -2.14 -13.81
C MET A 141 2.19 -3.60 -14.26
N SER A 142 1.32 -3.87 -15.22
CA SER A 142 1.02 -5.22 -15.69
C SER A 142 2.22 -5.89 -16.35
N ILE A 143 2.43 -7.18 -16.07
CA ILE A 143 3.44 -7.98 -16.75
C ILE A 143 2.80 -8.55 -18.02
N SER A 144 3.46 -8.33 -19.17
CA SER A 144 3.10 -8.94 -20.45
C SER A 144 3.47 -10.41 -20.53
#